data_AF-A0A1H4I2E8-F1
#
_entry.id   AF-A0A1H4I2E8-F1
#
_cell.length_a   1.000
_cell.length_b   1.000
_cell.length_c   1.000
_cell.angle_alpha   90.00
_cell.angle_beta   90.00
_cell.angle_gamma   90.00
#
_symmetry.space_group_name_H-M   'P 1'
#
loop_
_entity.id
_entity.type
_entity.pdbx_description
1 polymer ?
#
loop_
_entity_poly.entity_id
_entity_poly.type
_entity_poly.pdbx_seq_one_letter_code
_entity_poly.pdbx_strand_id
1 'polypeptide(L)'
;LAAPANGLKTLNVARVTATGAKFLAAGLVNESGAEVPSTLGEIKEYIKNKYEVSFNAEAISVVDGQISITGSVLSPADWAKVKANGNKTIPYRITLVEDGTKVKAAKIAMYQDGNAVIESFQSE
;
A
#
# COMPACT_ATOMS: atom_id res chain seq x y z
N LEU A 1 3.49 15.80 -6.66
CA LEU A 1 4.50 14.83 -6.18
C LEU A 1 4.58 13.67 -7.18
N ALA A 2 5.72 13.49 -7.84
CA ALA A 2 5.93 12.41 -8.81
C ALA A 2 6.66 11.22 -8.18
N ALA A 3 6.44 10.02 -8.72
CA ALA A 3 7.19 8.85 -8.32
C ALA A 3 8.68 8.98 -8.73
N PRO A 4 9.62 8.38 -7.98
CA PRO A 4 11.02 8.28 -8.42
C PRO A 4 11.12 7.54 -9.75
N ALA A 5 11.95 8.03 -10.68
CA ALA A 5 12.12 7.43 -12.00
C ALA A 5 12.54 5.95 -11.94
N ASN A 6 13.37 5.59 -10.95
CA ASN A 6 13.85 4.23 -10.73
C ASN A 6 13.10 3.51 -9.58
N GLY A 7 11.85 3.90 -9.33
CA GLY A 7 11.04 3.28 -8.28
C GLY A 7 10.77 1.80 -8.54
N LEU A 8 10.95 0.96 -7.52
CA LEU A 8 10.78 -0.49 -7.65
C LEU A 8 9.33 -0.83 -8.00
N LYS A 9 9.15 -1.75 -8.95
CA LYS A 9 7.85 -2.33 -9.29
C LYS A 9 7.70 -3.75 -8.79
N THR A 10 8.79 -4.39 -8.41
CA THR A 10 8.84 -5.74 -7.88
C THR A 10 9.82 -5.79 -6.72
N LEU A 11 9.52 -6.58 -5.69
CA LEU A 11 10.41 -6.80 -4.56
C LEU A 11 10.21 -8.21 -3.99
N ASN A 12 11.32 -8.89 -3.71
CA ASN A 12 11.29 -10.17 -3.01
C ASN A 12 10.94 -9.95 -1.53
N VAL A 13 9.89 -10.63 -1.08
CA VAL A 13 9.33 -10.64 0.26
C VAL A 13 9.17 -12.09 0.72
N ALA A 14 10.29 -12.78 0.90
CA ALA A 14 10.37 -14.23 1.06
C ALA A 14 9.52 -14.81 2.21
N ARG A 15 9.10 -13.99 3.17
CA ARG A 15 8.28 -14.37 4.34
C ARG A 15 6.80 -14.00 4.18
N VAL A 16 6.36 -13.72 2.96
CA VAL A 16 4.98 -13.38 2.64
C VAL A 16 4.45 -14.38 1.61
N THR A 17 3.36 -15.06 1.93
CA THR A 17 2.64 -15.93 0.98
C THR A 17 1.46 -15.19 0.37
N ALA A 18 1.00 -15.64 -0.81
CA ALA A 18 -0.15 -15.05 -1.48
C ALA A 18 -1.42 -15.03 -0.59
N THR A 19 -1.64 -16.09 0.19
CA THR A 19 -2.79 -16.22 1.09
C THR A 19 -2.59 -15.54 2.45
N GLY A 20 -1.33 -15.42 2.90
CA GLY A 20 -0.98 -14.80 4.17
C GLY A 20 -0.77 -13.29 4.10
N ALA A 21 -0.66 -12.72 2.89
CA ALA A 21 -0.40 -11.30 2.69
C ALA A 21 -1.45 -10.41 3.37
N LYS A 22 -1.00 -9.64 4.37
CA LYS A 22 -1.78 -8.62 5.05
C LYS A 22 -1.12 -7.26 4.93
N PHE A 23 -1.93 -6.23 5.00
CA PHE A 23 -1.56 -4.84 4.79
C PHE A 23 -2.09 -3.96 5.91
N LEU A 24 -1.33 -2.93 6.25
CA LEU A 24 -1.71 -1.87 7.16
C LEU A 24 -2.02 -0.61 6.34
N ALA A 25 -3.14 0.04 6.65
CA ALA A 25 -3.50 1.34 6.09
C ALA A 25 -3.65 2.39 7.19
N ALA A 26 -3.24 3.62 6.88
CA ALA A 26 -3.28 4.72 7.84
C ALA A 26 -4.70 4.97 8.38
N GLY A 27 -4.85 4.83 9.69
CA GLY A 27 -6.11 5.04 10.42
C GLY A 27 -7.07 3.86 10.37
N LEU A 28 -6.70 2.72 9.78
CA LEU A 28 -7.45 1.47 9.94
C LEU A 28 -7.00 0.82 11.26
N VAL A 29 -7.77 1.06 12.31
CA VAL A 29 -7.46 0.61 13.67
C VAL A 29 -8.64 -0.16 14.27
N ASN A 30 -8.34 -1.04 15.22
CA ASN A 30 -9.36 -1.74 16.01
C ASN A 30 -9.90 -0.82 17.13
N GLU A 31 -10.82 -1.35 17.95
CA GLU A 31 -11.40 -0.62 19.10
C GLU A 31 -10.37 -0.12 20.11
N SER A 32 -9.22 -0.80 20.23
CA SER A 32 -8.12 -0.38 21.10
C SER A 32 -7.18 0.65 20.45
N GLY A 33 -7.46 1.11 19.23
CA GLY A 33 -6.63 2.04 18.48
C GLY A 33 -5.37 1.43 17.85
N ALA A 34 -5.22 0.10 17.85
CA ALA A 34 -4.09 -0.58 17.23
C ALA A 34 -4.35 -0.80 15.72
N GLU A 35 -3.31 -0.65 14.89
CA GLU A 35 -3.41 -0.92 13.44
C GLU A 35 -3.88 -2.35 13.17
N VAL A 36 -4.81 -2.51 12.22
CA VAL A 36 -5.39 -3.81 11.84
C VAL A 36 -4.73 -4.33 10.56
N PRO A 37 -4.04 -5.48 10.60
CA PRO A 37 -3.60 -6.17 9.40
C PRO A 37 -4.80 -6.72 8.62
N SER A 38 -4.94 -6.30 7.37
CA SER A 38 -6.10 -6.62 6.53
C SER A 38 -5.68 -7.06 5.12
N THR A 39 -6.53 -7.83 4.46
CA THR A 39 -6.36 -8.19 3.04
C THR A 39 -6.41 -6.95 2.15
N LEU A 40 -5.90 -7.04 0.91
CA LEU A 40 -6.04 -5.94 -0.06
C LEU A 40 -7.50 -5.58 -0.35
N GLY A 41 -8.42 -6.56 -0.32
CA GLY A 41 -9.85 -6.33 -0.48
C GLY A 41 -10.42 -5.45 0.64
N GLU A 42 -10.12 -5.78 1.89
CA GLU A 42 -10.52 -4.98 3.06
C GLU A 42 -9.89 -3.58 3.04
N ILE A 43 -8.60 -3.48 2.66
CA ILE A 43 -7.93 -2.17 2.48
C ILE A 43 -8.61 -1.33 1.40
N LYS A 44 -8.97 -1.94 0.26
CA LYS A 44 -9.69 -1.28 -0.83
C LYS A 44 -11.03 -0.74 -0.34
N GLU A 45 -11.81 -1.55 0.36
CA GLU A 45 -13.12 -1.14 0.90
C GLU A 45 -12.98 -0.01 1.92
N TYR A 46 -12.02 -0.12 2.85
CA TYR A 46 -11.76 0.91 3.83
C TYR A 46 -11.38 2.25 3.17
N ILE A 47 -10.41 2.26 2.25
CA ILE A 47 -9.96 3.47 1.57
C ILE A 47 -11.09 4.07 0.74
N LYS A 48 -11.83 3.23 0.00
CA LYS A 48 -13.00 3.66 -0.77
C LYS A 48 -14.02 4.38 0.10
N ASN A 49 -14.39 3.79 1.23
CA ASN A 49 -15.43 4.36 2.10
C ASN A 49 -14.94 5.60 2.86
N LYS A 50 -13.67 5.60 3.29
CA LYS A 50 -13.12 6.71 4.06
C LYS A 50 -12.87 7.98 3.22
N TYR A 51 -12.43 7.81 1.98
CA TYR A 51 -11.99 8.93 1.15
C TYR A 51 -12.83 9.12 -0.12
N GLU A 52 -13.87 8.30 -0.34
CA GLU A 52 -14.75 8.33 -1.51
C GLU A 52 -13.97 8.25 -2.83
N VAL A 53 -13.09 7.24 -2.90
CA VAL A 53 -12.13 7.05 -4.00
C VAL A 53 -12.22 5.68 -4.66
N SER A 54 -11.69 5.57 -5.87
CA SER A 54 -11.46 4.28 -6.53
C SER A 54 -10.05 3.77 -6.26
N PHE A 55 -9.92 2.78 -5.38
CA PHE A 55 -8.65 2.10 -5.10
C PHE A 55 -8.52 0.82 -5.94
N ASN A 56 -7.51 0.78 -6.82
CA ASN A 56 -7.24 -0.37 -7.68
C ASN A 56 -6.31 -1.37 -6.99
N ALA A 57 -6.90 -2.28 -6.20
CA ALA A 57 -6.15 -3.35 -5.53
C ALA A 57 -5.54 -4.37 -6.49
N GLU A 58 -6.12 -4.57 -7.67
CA GLU A 58 -5.65 -5.55 -8.67
C GLU A 58 -4.31 -5.17 -9.29
N ALA A 59 -3.94 -3.90 -9.21
CA ALA A 59 -2.60 -3.44 -9.58
C ALA A 59 -1.50 -3.95 -8.63
N ILE A 60 -1.85 -4.52 -7.47
CA ILE A 60 -0.91 -5.07 -6.49
C ILE A 60 -1.09 -6.59 -6.43
N SER A 61 0.00 -7.32 -6.62
CA SER A 61 -0.01 -8.79 -6.56
C SER A 61 1.09 -9.29 -5.64
N VAL A 62 0.78 -10.35 -4.88
CA VAL A 62 1.75 -11.09 -4.06
C VAL A 62 1.70 -12.56 -4.48
N VAL A 63 2.76 -13.04 -5.10
CA VAL A 63 2.88 -14.40 -5.63
C VAL A 63 4.31 -14.89 -5.38
N ASP A 64 4.45 -16.13 -4.94
CA ASP A 64 5.74 -16.81 -4.76
C ASP A 64 6.79 -16.01 -3.96
N GLY A 65 6.37 -15.37 -2.86
CA GLY A 65 7.28 -14.58 -2.02
C GLY A 65 7.78 -13.31 -2.71
N GLN A 66 7.06 -12.80 -3.71
CA GLN A 66 7.34 -11.55 -4.39
C GLN A 66 6.09 -10.67 -4.43
N ILE A 67 6.27 -9.39 -4.17
CA ILE A 67 5.24 -8.37 -4.39
C ILE A 67 5.54 -7.64 -5.70
N SER A 68 4.50 -7.35 -6.48
CA SER A 68 4.59 -6.62 -7.73
C SER A 68 3.49 -5.56 -7.87
N ILE A 69 3.80 -4.50 -8.64
CA ILE A 69 2.87 -3.44 -9.04
C ILE A 69 2.84 -3.36 -10.56
N THR A 70 1.72 -3.72 -11.17
CA THR A 70 1.55 -3.80 -12.64
C THR A 70 0.81 -2.62 -13.25
N GLY A 71 0.32 -1.69 -12.44
CA GLY A 71 -0.44 -0.54 -12.91
C GLY A 71 -0.61 0.58 -11.88
N SER A 72 -1.53 1.49 -12.17
CA SER A 72 -1.91 2.56 -11.24
C SER A 72 -2.82 2.01 -10.14
N VAL A 73 -2.48 2.33 -8.89
CA VAL A 73 -3.27 1.96 -7.70
C VAL A 73 -4.29 3.04 -7.36
N LEU A 74 -3.94 4.31 -7.57
CA LEU A 74 -4.79 5.48 -7.37
C LEU A 74 -4.61 6.45 -8.53
N SER A 75 -5.71 7.00 -9.03
CA SER A 75 -5.65 8.11 -9.98
C SER A 75 -5.11 9.39 -9.30
N PRO A 76 -4.62 10.37 -10.07
CA PRO A 76 -4.24 11.69 -9.53
C PRO A 76 -5.37 12.37 -8.73
N ALA A 77 -6.62 12.23 -9.19
CA ALA A 77 -7.80 12.81 -8.54
C ALA A 77 -8.11 12.11 -7.21
N ASP A 78 -8.05 10.78 -7.19
CA ASP A 78 -8.26 9.99 -5.98
C ASP A 78 -7.13 10.22 -4.96
N TRP A 79 -5.88 10.30 -5.42
CA TRP A 79 -4.75 10.65 -4.56
C TRP A 79 -4.97 11.98 -3.85
N ALA A 80 -5.48 12.99 -4.57
CA ALA A 80 -5.75 14.31 -3.99
C ALA A 80 -6.80 14.26 -2.88
N LYS A 81 -7.82 13.39 -3.00
CA LYS A 81 -8.83 13.17 -1.96
C LYS A 81 -8.24 12.50 -0.72
N VAL A 82 -7.49 11.40 -0.91
CA VAL A 82 -6.83 10.68 0.20
C VAL A 82 -5.86 11.58 0.96
N LYS A 83 -5.22 12.52 0.27
CA LYS A 83 -4.24 13.47 0.84
C LYS A 83 -4.83 14.84 1.14
N ALA A 84 -6.15 15.03 1.09
CA ALA A 84 -6.80 16.34 1.19
C ALA A 84 -6.36 17.11 2.46
N ASN A 85 -6.38 16.42 3.60
CA ASN A 85 -6.01 16.95 4.93
C ASN A 85 -4.63 16.46 5.41
N GLY A 86 -3.84 15.85 4.53
CA GLY A 86 -2.55 15.27 4.87
C GLY A 86 -1.37 16.03 4.28
N ASN A 87 -0.15 15.61 4.64
CA ASN A 87 1.06 16.17 4.05
C ASN A 87 1.23 15.74 2.58
N LYS A 88 1.01 16.67 1.63
CA LYS A 88 1.09 16.43 0.18
C LYS A 88 2.53 16.31 -0.37
N THR A 89 3.56 16.49 0.45
CA THR A 89 4.96 16.30 0.05
C THR A 89 5.41 14.84 0.12
N ILE A 90 4.62 13.96 0.72
CA ILE A 90 4.89 12.52 0.81
C ILE A 90 3.77 11.70 0.14
N PRO A 91 4.10 10.53 -0.45
CA PRO A 91 3.08 9.69 -1.08
C PRO A 91 2.10 9.15 -0.04
N TYR A 92 0.94 8.68 -0.50
CA TYR A 92 0.06 7.85 0.31
C TYR A 92 0.63 6.44 0.36
N ARG A 93 0.52 5.74 1.50
CA ARG A 93 1.18 4.44 1.68
C ARG A 93 0.27 3.43 2.35
N ILE A 94 0.40 2.19 1.90
CA ILE A 94 0.01 0.99 2.66
C ILE A 94 1.26 0.16 2.91
N THR A 95 1.26 -0.64 3.98
CA THR A 95 2.42 -1.43 4.40
C THR A 95 2.08 -2.90 4.36
N LEU A 96 2.82 -3.70 3.60
CA LEU A 96 2.78 -5.16 3.64
C LEU A 96 3.49 -5.66 4.90
N VAL A 97 2.92 -6.66 5.59
CA VAL A 97 3.52 -7.32 6.75
C VAL A 97 3.82 -8.79 6.47
N GLU A 98 4.84 -9.34 7.14
CA GLU A 98 5.16 -10.78 7.08
C GLU A 98 4.04 -11.62 7.70
N ASP A 99 3.79 -12.79 7.11
CA ASP A 99 2.67 -13.66 7.46
C ASP A 99 2.62 -14.00 8.95
N GLY A 100 1.47 -13.74 9.58
CA GLY A 100 1.26 -14.05 11.00
C GLY A 100 2.07 -13.20 11.98
N THR A 101 2.75 -12.15 11.52
CA THR A 101 3.58 -11.27 12.36
C THR A 101 3.14 -9.80 12.27
N LYS A 102 3.85 -8.93 12.98
CA LYS A 102 3.78 -7.46 12.83
C LYS A 102 5.00 -6.87 12.12
N VAL A 103 5.89 -7.73 11.57
CA VAL A 103 7.11 -7.31 10.90
C VAL A 103 6.73 -6.70 9.55
N LYS A 104 7.23 -5.50 9.27
CA LYS A 104 6.93 -4.78 8.03
C LYS A 104 7.86 -5.27 6.91
N ALA A 105 7.27 -5.78 5.82
CA ALA A 105 8.01 -6.36 4.70
C ALA A 105 8.29 -5.33 3.59
N ALA A 106 7.29 -4.55 3.20
CA ALA A 106 7.42 -3.53 2.14
C ALA A 106 6.35 -2.44 2.28
N LYS A 107 6.60 -1.25 1.72
CA LYS A 107 5.56 -0.21 1.54
C LYS A 107 5.18 -0.13 0.08
N ILE A 108 3.91 0.14 -0.19
CA ILE A 108 3.42 0.53 -1.49
C ILE A 108 3.14 2.02 -1.42
N ALA A 109 3.99 2.81 -2.07
CA ALA A 109 3.91 4.26 -2.11
C ALA A 109 3.22 4.73 -3.38
N MET A 110 2.10 5.44 -3.21
CA MET A 110 1.24 5.96 -4.27
C MET A 110 1.41 7.48 -4.40
N TYR A 111 1.71 7.93 -5.61
CA TYR A 111 2.09 9.30 -5.93
C TYR A 111 0.98 10.04 -6.68
N GLN A 112 1.08 11.37 -6.70
CA GLN A 112 0.06 12.25 -7.30
C GLN A 112 -0.01 12.11 -8.82
N ASP A 113 1.08 11.71 -9.47
CA ASP A 113 1.13 11.45 -10.91
C ASP A 113 0.43 10.14 -11.31
N GLY A 114 -0.16 9.42 -10.35
CA GLY A 114 -0.84 8.15 -10.56
C GLY A 114 0.08 6.94 -10.56
N ASN A 115 1.39 7.13 -10.39
CA ASN A 115 2.33 6.03 -10.27
C ASN A 115 2.39 5.50 -8.83
N ALA A 116 2.61 4.20 -8.69
CA ALA A 116 2.93 3.56 -7.42
C ALA A 116 4.26 2.80 -7.51
N VAL A 117 5.01 2.79 -6.41
CA VAL A 117 6.31 2.09 -6.31
C VAL A 117 6.37 1.33 -4.99
N ILE A 118 7.29 0.36 -4.93
CA ILE A 118 7.57 -0.42 -3.73
C ILE A 118 8.77 0.20 -3.02
N GLU A 119 8.66 0.43 -1.71
CA GLU A 119 9.78 0.84 -0.86
C GLU A 119 10.11 -0.34 0.07
N SER A 120 11.36 -0.82 0.04
CA SER A 120 11.82 -1.85 0.97
C SER A 120 12.03 -1.28 2.38
N PHE A 121 11.87 -2.12 3.41
CA PHE A 121 12.27 -1.79 4.78
C PHE A 121 13.70 -2.19 5.12
N GLN A 122 14.41 -2.88 4.20
CA GLN A 122 15.83 -3.14 4.41
C GLN A 122 16.60 -1.84 4.38
N SER A 123 17.29 -1.57 5.50
CA SER A 123 18.39 -0.61 5.58
C SER A 123 19.42 -0.95 4.51
N GLU A 124 19.99 0.08 3.87
CA GLU A 124 21.29 -0.04 3.19
C GLU A 124 22.36 -0.63 4.13
#